data_AF-A0A1W1D1E9-F1
#
_entry.id   AF-A0A1W1D1E9-F1
#
_cell.length_a   1.000
_cell.length_b   1.000
_cell.length_c   1.000
_cell.angle_alpha   90.00
_cell.angle_beta   90.00
_cell.angle_gamma   90.00
#
_symmetry.space_group_name_H-M   'P 1'
#
loop_
_entity.id
_entity.type
_entity.pdbx_description
1 polymer ?
#
loop_
_entity_poly.entity_id
_entity_poly.type
_entity_poly.pdbx_seq_one_letter_code
_entity_poly.pdbx_strand_id
1 'polypeptide(L)' 'MKSIKEDNQEEFNIDKAKAEINRLLQVYRIKKDDLEWADDDWEIGEIQEELESYAKKIKVLKAKVREYEQSIEA' A
#
# COMPACT_ATOMS: atom_id res chain seq x y z
N MET A 1 21.46 -31.30 20.45
CA MET A 1 21.38 -29.82 20.31
C MET A 1 22.03 -29.41 19.01
N LYS A 2 21.25 -28.93 18.05
CA LYS A 2 21.51 -27.72 17.23
C LYS A 2 20.51 -27.68 16.08
N SER A 3 19.92 -26.49 15.95
CA SER A 3 19.43 -25.78 14.75
C SER A 3 18.78 -26.61 13.65
N ILE A 4 17.60 -26.23 13.18
CA ILE A 4 17.48 -25.14 12.21
C ILE A 4 16.20 -24.33 12.50
N LYS A 5 16.37 -23.04 12.82
CA LYS A 5 15.32 -22.03 12.65
C LYS A 5 15.51 -21.47 11.24
N GLU A 6 14.85 -22.07 10.27
CA GLU A 6 14.62 -21.48 8.95
C GLU A 6 13.29 -20.72 9.03
N ASP A 7 13.29 -19.63 9.81
CA ASP A 7 12.30 -18.58 9.57
C ASP A 7 12.77 -17.86 8.31
N ASN A 8 12.22 -18.26 7.16
CA ASN A 8 12.20 -17.46 5.94
C ASN A 8 11.45 -16.15 6.23
N GLN A 9 12.06 -15.24 6.98
CA GLN A 9 11.64 -13.84 7.02
C GLN A 9 12.08 -13.25 5.69
N GLU A 10 11.17 -13.14 4.73
CA GLU A 10 11.37 -12.21 3.61
C GLU A 10 11.70 -10.85 4.21
N GLU A 11 12.96 -10.46 4.10
CA GLU A 11 13.45 -9.19 4.62
C GLU A 11 12.60 -8.07 4.01
N PHE A 12 11.94 -7.29 4.85
CA PHE A 12 11.08 -6.21 4.39
C PHE A 12 11.91 -5.23 3.58
N ASN A 13 11.64 -5.17 2.27
CA ASN A 13 12.35 -4.27 1.37
C ASN A 13 11.66 -2.90 1.37
N ILE A 14 12.24 -1.96 2.12
CA ILE A 14 11.73 -0.60 2.28
C ILE A 14 11.63 0.16 0.94
N ASP A 15 12.58 -0.06 0.02
CA ASP A 15 12.59 0.63 -1.27
C ASP A 15 11.44 0.17 -2.16
N LYS A 16 11.18 -1.14 -2.20
CA LYS A 16 10.01 -1.71 -2.88
C LYS A 16 8.70 -1.20 -2.25
N ALA A 17 8.63 -1.11 -0.93
CA ALA A 17 7.45 -0.58 -0.25
C ALA A 17 7.21 0.90 -0.57
N LYS A 18 8.27 1.74 -0.58
CA LYS A 18 8.20 3.16 -0.97
C LYS A 18 7.81 3.33 -2.44
N ALA A 19 8.37 2.52 -3.33
CA ALA A 19 8.01 2.50 -4.74
C ALA A 19 6.53 2.12 -4.95
N GLU A 20 6.03 1.10 -4.25
CA GLU A 20 4.63 0.69 -4.35
C GLU A 20 3.69 1.74 -3.75
N ILE A 21 4.05 2.40 -2.64
CA ILE A 21 3.30 3.54 -2.12
C ILE A 21 3.15 4.63 -3.19
N ASN A 22 4.24 4.99 -3.87
CA ASN A 22 4.20 6.00 -4.93
C ASN A 22 3.32 5.56 -6.11
N ARG A 23 3.44 4.30 -6.54
CA ARG A 23 2.60 3.74 -7.60
C ARG A 23 1.11 3.78 -7.23
N LEU A 24 0.77 3.34 -6.03
CA LEU A 24 -0.61 3.35 -5.53
C LEU A 24 -1.15 4.78 -5.41
N LEU A 25 -0.33 5.74 -5.00
CA LEU A 25 -0.72 7.16 -4.95
C LEU A 25 -1.01 7.74 -6.35
N GLN A 26 -0.24 7.34 -7.37
CA GLN A 26 -0.51 7.75 -8.75
C GLN A 26 -1.83 7.15 -9.25
N VAL A 27 -2.04 5.86 -9.05
CA VAL A 27 -3.29 5.17 -9.43
C VAL A 27 -4.49 5.77 -8.70
N TYR A 28 -4.36 6.04 -7.40
CA TYR A 28 -5.41 6.68 -6.61
C TYR A 28 -5.82 8.04 -7.17
N ARG A 29 -4.87 8.84 -7.64
CA ARG A 29 -5.16 10.15 -8.25
C ARG A 29 -5.93 9.98 -9.55
N ILE A 30 -5.46 9.10 -10.44
CA ILE A 30 -6.15 8.81 -11.71
C ILE A 30 -7.58 8.34 -11.45
N LYS A 31 -7.77 7.38 -10.54
CA LYS A 31 -9.10 6.87 -10.19
C LYS A 31 -10.00 7.90 -9.54
N LYS A 32 -9.41 8.86 -8.82
CA LYS A 32 -10.17 9.98 -8.27
C LYS A 32 -10.61 10.93 -9.37
N ASP A 33 -9.77 11.17 -10.37
CA ASP A 33 -10.15 11.94 -11.55
C ASP A 33 -11.26 11.19 -12.31
N ASP A 34 -11.16 9.87 -12.49
CA ASP A 34 -12.21 9.04 -13.10
C ASP A 34 -13.55 9.17 -12.35
N LEU A 35 -13.53 9.20 -11.01
CA LEU A 35 -14.72 9.41 -10.17
C LEU A 35 -15.42 10.74 -10.45
N GLU A 36 -14.67 11.80 -10.81
CA GLU A 36 -15.25 13.11 -11.15
C GLU A 36 -16.01 13.08 -12.48
N TRP A 37 -15.70 12.11 -13.35
CA TRP A 37 -16.33 11.95 -14.66
C TRP A 37 -17.38 10.83 -14.73
N ALA A 38 -17.50 10.02 -13.68
CA ALA A 38 -18.50 8.95 -13.60
C ALA A 38 -19.92 9.54 -13.65
N ASP A 39 -20.78 8.96 -14.47
CA ASP A 39 -22.12 9.49 -14.75
C ASP A 39 -23.27 8.65 -14.17
N ASP A 40 -22.96 7.51 -13.56
CA ASP A 40 -23.93 6.66 -12.87
C ASP A 40 -23.47 6.19 -11.47
N ASP A 41 -24.46 5.89 -10.62
CA ASP A 41 -24.24 5.52 -9.22
C ASP A 41 -23.49 4.18 -9.06
N TRP A 42 -23.58 3.29 -10.06
CA TRP A 42 -22.92 1.98 -10.01
C TRP A 42 -21.42 2.15 -10.25
N GLU A 43 -21.02 2.89 -11.29
CA GLU A 43 -19.63 3.23 -11.57
C GLU A 43 -19.01 4.05 -10.42
N ILE A 44 -19.76 5.01 -9.89
CA ILE A 44 -19.34 5.78 -8.70
C ILE A 44 -19.03 4.84 -7.53
N GLY A 45 -19.91 3.86 -7.26
CA GLY A 45 -19.73 2.88 -6.19
C GLY A 45 -18.46 2.04 -6.37
N GLU A 46 -18.27 1.46 -7.55
CA GLU A 46 -17.08 0.65 -7.86
C GLU A 46 -15.77 1.44 -7.71
N ILE A 47 -15.73 2.66 -8.25
CA ILE A 47 -14.55 3.52 -8.15
C ILE A 47 -14.29 3.91 -6.68
N GLN A 48 -15.32 4.20 -5.90
CA GLN A 48 -15.17 4.49 -4.47
C GLN A 48 -14.59 3.30 -3.69
N GLU A 49 -15.06 2.09 -3.96
CA GLU A 49 -14.53 0.87 -3.33
C GLU A 49 -13.05 0.63 -3.69
N GLU A 50 -12.69 0.84 -4.96
CA GLU A 50 -11.29 0.78 -5.40
C GLU A 50 -10.42 1.82 -4.66
N LEU A 51 -10.88 3.07 -4.60
CA LEU A 51 -10.17 4.16 -3.91
C LEU A 51 -9.96 3.83 -2.43
N GLU A 52 -10.97 3.31 -1.74
CA GLU A 52 -10.83 2.85 -0.36
C GLU A 52 -9.79 1.74 -0.21
N SER A 53 -9.78 0.78 -1.13
CA SER A 53 -8.83 -0.33 -1.13
C SER A 53 -7.39 0.18 -1.28
N TYR A 54 -7.15 1.11 -2.22
CA TYR A 54 -5.85 1.74 -2.40
C TYR A 54 -5.44 2.56 -1.16
N ALA A 55 -6.34 3.34 -0.58
CA ALA A 55 -6.06 4.12 0.63
C ALA A 55 -5.67 3.22 1.82
N LYS A 56 -6.38 2.11 2.02
CA LYS A 56 -6.07 1.10 3.05
C LYS A 56 -4.68 0.51 2.81
N LYS A 57 -4.35 0.10 1.59
CA LYS A 57 -3.02 -0.46 1.22
C LYS A 57 -1.89 0.54 1.46
N ILE A 58 -2.06 1.79 1.02
CA ILE A 58 -1.09 2.87 1.24
C ILE A 58 -0.84 3.07 2.75
N LYS A 59 -1.91 3.11 3.55
CA LYS A 59 -1.80 3.29 5.01
C LYS A 59 -0.99 2.17 5.66
N VAL A 60 -1.27 0.91 5.29
CA VAL A 60 -0.54 -0.26 5.81
C VAL A 60 0.93 -0.22 5.40
N LEU A 61 1.24 0.07 4.13
CA LEU A 61 2.63 0.15 3.68
C LEU A 61 3.39 1.27 4.36
N LYS A 62 2.78 2.45 4.56
CA LYS A 62 3.40 3.56 5.30
C LYS A 62 3.69 3.19 6.75
N ALA A 63 2.79 2.46 7.41
CA ALA A 63 3.02 1.97 8.77
C ALA A 63 4.23 1.03 8.83
N LYS A 64 4.29 0.06 7.91
CA LYS A 64 5.43 -0.88 7.82
C LYS A 64 6.76 -0.17 7.55
N VAL A 65 6.76 0.81 6.65
CA VAL A 65 7.96 1.64 6.38
C VAL A 65 8.42 2.34 7.65
N ARG A 66 7.49 2.97 8.39
CA ARG A 66 7.82 3.66 9.64
C ARG A 66 8.34 2.71 10.71
N GLU A 67 7.70 1.55 10.90
CA GLU A 67 8.15 0.53 11.86
C GLU A 67 9.55 0.04 11.54
N TYR A 68 9.84 -0.20 10.25
CA TYR A 68 11.17 -0.60 9.80
C TYR A 68 12.22 0.49 10.05
N GLU A 69 11.93 1.74 9.69
CA GLU A 69 12.84 2.88 9.95
C GLU A 69 13.16 3.02 11.44
N GLN A 70 12.16 2.89 12.31
CA GLN A 70 12.34 2.92 13.77
C GLN A 70 13.17 1.74 14.30
N SER A 71 13.06 0.57 13.67
CA SER A 71 13.82 -0.64 14.09
C SER A 71 15.31 -0.57 13.74
N ILE A 72 15.69 0.25 12.77
CA ILE A 72 17.09 0.45 12.34
C ILE A 72 17.76 1.59 13.14
N GLU A 73 16.99 2.58 13.56
CA GLU A 73 17.48 3.70 14.37
C GLU A 73 17.64 3.38 15.86
N ALA A 74 17.08 2.26 16.34
CA ALA A 74 17.11 1.81 17.74
C ALA A 74 18.35 0.98 18.08
#